data_AF-A0A0G4MAD1-F1
#
_entry.id   AF-A0A0G4MAD1-F1
#
_cell.length_a   1.000
_cell.length_b   1.000
_cell.length_c   1.000
_cell.angle_alpha   90.00
_cell.angle_beta   90.00
_cell.angle_gamma   90.00
#
_symmetry.space_group_name_H-M   'P 1'
#
loop_
_entity.id
_entity.type
_entity.pdbx_description
1 polymer ?
#
loop_
_entity_poly.entity_id
_entity_poly.type
_entity_poly.pdbx_seq_one_letter_code
_entity_poly.pdbx_strand_id
1 'polypeptide(L)'
;MTPSEKNLIYALCALTSMHMSGKSIEAPGPPSWEVAGRFFLDECISVRQSYDFLEDLSLSAVISSFYLSTSFFEINQSRKSWHYLREALNNAQDLGLQNDSTYYGLSPEDTLCRQRVFWILFVTERSFAILRNKPITFKQTPSLPSTRHSYESPDIHAGFLQLVSSYTPLDESFVTAWNEGSDPRVSAATFVALQNLLALPPI
;
A
#
# COMPACT_ATOMS: atom_id res chain seq x y z
N MET A 1 -5.24 -23.85 8.07
CA MET A 1 -4.73 -22.57 7.58
C MET A 1 -4.01 -22.83 6.26
N THR A 2 -4.48 -22.21 5.19
CA THR A 2 -3.89 -22.30 3.85
C THR A 2 -2.51 -21.62 3.83
N PRO A 3 -1.63 -21.94 2.85
CA PRO A 3 -0.36 -21.21 2.69
C PRO A 3 -0.55 -19.71 2.55
N SER A 4 -1.58 -19.26 1.82
CA SER A 4 -1.91 -17.84 1.62
C SER A 4 -2.29 -17.14 2.93
N GLU A 5 -3.13 -17.78 3.77
CA GLU A 5 -3.47 -17.27 5.10
C GLU A 5 -2.24 -17.17 6.00
N LYS A 6 -1.37 -18.20 6.01
CA LYS A 6 -0.10 -18.15 6.76
C LYS A 6 0.78 -16.99 6.29
N ASN A 7 0.88 -16.79 4.98
CA ASN A 7 1.70 -15.74 4.40
C ASN A 7 1.24 -14.35 4.85
N LEU A 8 -0.07 -14.10 4.78
CA LEU A 8 -0.67 -12.85 5.24
C LEU A 8 -0.39 -12.59 6.72
N ILE A 9 -0.56 -13.61 7.57
CA ILE A 9 -0.33 -13.49 9.02
C ILE A 9 1.15 -13.18 9.30
N TYR A 10 2.09 -13.91 8.71
CA TYR A 10 3.51 -13.64 8.90
C TYR A 10 3.90 -12.25 8.39
N ALA A 11 3.39 -11.82 7.23
CA ALA A 11 3.65 -10.49 6.71
C ALA A 11 3.11 -9.37 7.64
N LEU A 12 1.91 -9.56 8.21
CA LEU A 12 1.33 -8.64 9.19
C LEU A 12 2.19 -8.59 10.47
N CYS A 13 2.54 -9.75 11.03
CA CYS A 13 3.38 -9.84 12.22
C CYS A 13 4.76 -9.20 12.00
N ALA A 14 5.35 -9.39 10.82
CA ALA A 14 6.60 -8.75 10.43
C ALA A 14 6.46 -7.22 10.46
N LEU A 15 5.46 -6.67 9.77
CA LEU A 15 5.24 -5.22 9.70
C LEU A 15 5.00 -4.61 11.09
N THR A 16 4.10 -5.21 11.88
CA THR A 16 3.81 -4.75 13.24
C THR A 16 5.06 -4.78 14.11
N SER A 17 5.87 -5.84 14.03
CA SER A 17 7.11 -5.94 14.78
C SER A 17 8.12 -4.87 14.34
N MET A 18 8.26 -4.62 13.04
CA MET A 18 9.16 -3.57 12.54
C MET A 18 8.75 -2.18 13.05
N HIS A 19 7.46 -1.83 13.01
CA HIS A 19 6.95 -0.57 13.57
C HIS A 19 7.17 -0.43 15.08
N MET A 20 7.22 -1.55 15.81
CA MET A 20 7.46 -1.56 17.26
C MET A 20 8.96 -1.59 17.62
N SER A 21 9.86 -1.59 16.63
CA SER A 21 11.31 -1.59 16.88
C SER A 21 11.73 -0.41 17.76
N GLY A 22 12.54 -0.71 18.78
CA GLY A 22 12.96 0.27 19.80
C GLY A 22 11.99 0.43 20.98
N LYS A 23 10.80 -0.20 20.96
CA LYS A 23 9.94 -0.33 22.14
C LYS A 23 10.34 -1.54 22.98
N SER A 24 10.05 -1.50 24.27
CA SER A 24 10.24 -2.64 25.16
C SER A 24 9.24 -3.76 24.84
N ILE A 25 9.66 -5.01 25.04
CA ILE A 25 8.77 -6.17 25.04
C ILE A 25 8.55 -6.55 26.51
N GLU A 26 7.30 -6.49 26.97
CA GLU A 26 6.93 -6.84 28.35
C GLU A 26 6.58 -8.32 28.50
N ALA A 27 6.22 -8.99 27.40
CA ALA A 27 5.86 -10.40 27.39
C ALA A 27 7.08 -11.32 27.26
N PRO A 28 7.03 -12.57 27.76
CA PRO A 28 8.01 -13.59 27.41
C PRO A 28 8.06 -13.76 25.89
N GLY A 29 9.23 -13.62 25.28
CA GLY A 29 9.30 -13.57 23.83
C GLY A 29 10.70 -13.32 23.27
N PRO A 30 10.79 -12.92 21.99
CA PRO A 30 12.05 -12.60 21.34
C PRO A 30 12.76 -11.45 22.08
N PRO A 31 14.09 -11.38 21.98
CA PRO A 31 14.90 -10.39 22.71
C PRO A 31 14.59 -8.94 22.29
N SER A 32 14.04 -8.73 21.10
CA SER A 32 13.58 -7.42 20.62
C SER A 32 12.53 -7.56 19.52
N TRP A 33 11.79 -6.48 19.27
CA TRP A 33 10.84 -6.40 18.16
C TRP A 33 11.52 -6.52 16.79
N GLU A 34 12.76 -6.06 16.66
CA GLU A 34 13.53 -6.24 15.42
C GLU A 34 13.80 -7.72 15.15
N VAL A 35 14.19 -8.49 16.17
CA VAL A 35 14.42 -9.94 16.04
C VAL A 35 13.12 -10.66 15.69
N ALA A 36 12.00 -10.28 16.32
CA ALA A 36 10.68 -10.80 15.98
C ALA A 36 10.31 -10.50 14.52
N GLY A 37 10.51 -9.26 14.08
CA GLY A 37 10.19 -8.83 12.72
C GLY A 37 11.01 -9.57 11.67
N ARG A 38 12.31 -9.78 11.91
CA ARG A 38 13.18 -10.56 11.02
C ARG A 38 12.73 -12.01 10.93
N PHE A 39 12.40 -12.63 12.06
CA PHE A 39 11.86 -13.99 12.09
C PHE A 39 10.60 -14.10 11.23
N PHE A 40 9.63 -13.20 11.40
CA PHE A 40 8.39 -13.24 10.62
C PHE A 40 8.60 -12.93 9.14
N LEU A 41 9.57 -12.08 8.78
CA LEU A 41 9.96 -11.87 7.38
C LEU A 41 10.49 -13.16 6.75
N ASP A 42 11.39 -13.85 7.45
CA ASP A 42 12.00 -15.09 6.95
C ASP A 42 10.94 -16.20 6.83
N GLU A 43 10.04 -16.34 7.80
CA GLU A 43 8.92 -17.29 7.74
C GLU A 43 7.93 -16.95 6.62
N CYS A 44 7.63 -15.67 6.39
CA CYS A 44 6.80 -15.23 5.29
C CYS A 44 7.41 -15.66 3.94
N ILE A 45 8.70 -15.42 3.73
CA ILE A 45 9.42 -15.81 2.50
C ILE A 45 9.47 -17.33 2.36
N SER A 46 9.75 -18.05 3.45
CA SER A 46 9.77 -19.51 3.50
C SER A 46 8.42 -20.12 3.09
N VAL A 47 7.30 -19.58 3.60
CA VAL A 47 5.96 -20.03 3.22
C VAL A 47 5.71 -19.84 1.72
N ARG A 48 6.16 -18.73 1.10
CA ARG A 48 6.00 -18.54 -0.36
C ARG A 48 6.77 -19.57 -1.20
N GLN A 49 7.77 -20.24 -0.64
CA GLN A 49 8.47 -21.33 -1.32
C GLN A 49 7.70 -22.66 -1.25
N SER A 50 6.68 -22.75 -0.39
CA SER A 50 5.90 -23.98 -0.19
C SER A 50 4.69 -24.12 -1.12
N TYR A 51 4.39 -23.09 -1.92
CA TYR A 51 3.29 -23.08 -2.89
C TYR A 51 3.59 -22.16 -4.07
N ASP A 52 2.80 -22.26 -5.14
CA ASP A 52 2.93 -21.35 -6.28
C ASP A 52 2.34 -19.98 -5.94
N PHE A 53 3.13 -19.16 -5.24
CA PHE A 53 2.73 -17.82 -4.82
C PHE A 53 2.43 -16.90 -6.01
N LEU A 54 3.09 -17.11 -7.16
CA LEU A 54 2.91 -16.25 -8.33
C LEU A 54 1.53 -16.43 -8.97
N GLU A 55 0.93 -17.59 -8.82
CA GLU A 55 -0.44 -17.88 -9.27
C GLU A 55 -1.51 -17.58 -8.19
N ASP A 56 -1.11 -17.08 -7.01
CA ASP A 56 -2.04 -16.69 -5.94
C ASP A 56 -2.67 -15.31 -6.22
N LEU A 57 -3.74 -15.32 -7.00
CA LEU A 57 -4.55 -14.13 -7.29
C LEU A 57 -5.58 -13.85 -6.20
N SER A 58 -5.18 -13.89 -4.93
CA SER A 58 -6.01 -13.51 -3.79
C SER A 58 -5.72 -12.10 -3.29
N LEU A 59 -6.70 -11.49 -2.61
CA LEU A 59 -6.46 -10.22 -1.91
C LEU A 59 -5.38 -10.36 -0.83
N SER A 60 -5.27 -11.55 -0.22
CA SER A 60 -4.22 -11.88 0.75
C SER A 60 -2.83 -11.79 0.15
N ALA A 61 -2.63 -12.25 -1.10
CA ALA A 61 -1.37 -12.12 -1.80
C ALA A 61 -1.00 -10.64 -1.99
N VAL A 62 -1.94 -9.80 -2.45
CA VAL A 62 -1.74 -8.34 -2.59
C VAL A 62 -1.31 -7.71 -1.26
N ILE A 63 -2.06 -7.95 -0.19
CA ILE A 63 -1.81 -7.35 1.12
C ILE A 63 -0.48 -7.85 1.71
N SER A 64 -0.18 -9.15 1.60
CA SER A 64 1.07 -9.72 2.12
C SER A 64 2.30 -9.12 1.41
N SER A 65 2.24 -8.93 0.08
CA SER A 65 3.30 -8.28 -0.69
C SER A 65 3.46 -6.81 -0.30
N PHE A 66 2.36 -6.12 -0.07
CA PHE A 66 2.40 -4.75 0.46
C PHE A 66 3.06 -4.69 1.84
N TYR A 67 2.70 -5.58 2.76
CA TYR A 67 3.31 -5.64 4.09
C TYR A 67 4.79 -6.02 4.06
N LEU A 68 5.22 -6.92 3.17
CA LEU A 68 6.64 -7.19 2.93
C LEU A 68 7.35 -5.92 2.42
N SER A 69 6.75 -5.21 1.47
CA SER A 69 7.31 -3.95 0.95
C SER A 69 7.57 -2.95 2.07
N THR A 70 6.57 -2.70 2.91
CA THR A 70 6.66 -1.75 4.02
C THR A 70 7.65 -2.23 5.08
N SER A 71 7.66 -3.53 5.41
CA SER A 71 8.65 -4.08 6.34
C SER A 71 10.09 -3.92 5.85
N PHE A 72 10.34 -4.12 4.54
CA PHE A 72 11.66 -3.87 3.95
C PHE A 72 12.00 -2.38 3.84
N PHE A 73 11.00 -1.51 3.76
CA PHE A 73 11.19 -0.06 3.84
C PHE A 73 11.71 0.34 5.22
N GLU A 74 11.07 -0.13 6.29
CA GLU A 74 11.44 0.15 7.69
C GLU A 74 12.90 -0.20 8.00
N ILE A 75 13.40 -1.32 7.45
CA ILE A 75 14.79 -1.76 7.64
C ILE A 75 15.75 -1.28 6.55
N ASN A 76 15.39 -0.22 5.81
CA ASN A 76 16.20 0.43 4.78
C ASN A 76 16.66 -0.48 3.62
N GLN A 77 15.94 -1.56 3.33
CA GLN A 77 16.20 -2.43 2.18
C GLN A 77 15.42 -1.97 0.95
N SER A 78 15.75 -0.77 0.44
CA SER A 78 14.96 -0.06 -0.57
C SER A 78 14.69 -0.86 -1.85
N ARG A 79 15.64 -1.70 -2.31
CA ARG A 79 15.44 -2.54 -3.50
C ARG A 79 14.36 -3.59 -3.28
N LYS A 80 14.36 -4.26 -2.13
CA LYS A 80 13.34 -5.28 -1.79
C LYS A 80 11.99 -4.63 -1.57
N SER A 81 11.97 -3.52 -0.84
CA SER A 81 10.75 -2.72 -0.64
C SER A 81 10.08 -2.39 -1.98
N TRP A 82 10.84 -1.81 -2.92
CA TRP A 82 10.30 -1.49 -4.24
C TRP A 82 9.84 -2.72 -5.03
N HIS A 83 10.56 -3.84 -4.96
CA HIS A 83 10.19 -5.06 -5.66
C HIS A 83 8.84 -5.61 -5.17
N TYR A 84 8.65 -5.71 -3.85
CA TYR A 84 7.39 -6.18 -3.28
C TYR A 84 6.24 -5.19 -3.45
N LEU A 85 6.52 -3.88 -3.49
CA LEU A 85 5.49 -2.89 -3.84
C LEU A 85 5.00 -3.12 -5.28
N ARG A 86 5.92 -3.33 -6.23
CA ARG A 86 5.59 -3.63 -7.63
C ARG A 86 4.79 -4.92 -7.76
N GLU A 87 5.15 -5.95 -7.00
CA GLU A 87 4.38 -7.20 -6.95
C GLU A 87 2.95 -6.95 -6.46
N ALA A 88 2.77 -6.22 -5.34
CA ALA A 88 1.45 -5.88 -4.82
C ALA A 88 0.60 -5.07 -5.82
N LEU A 89 1.23 -4.09 -6.50
CA LEU A 89 0.59 -3.27 -7.52
C LEU A 89 0.12 -4.10 -8.71
N ASN A 90 0.98 -4.98 -9.23
CA ASN A 90 0.64 -5.86 -10.34
C ASN A 90 -0.53 -6.79 -9.96
N ASN A 91 -0.43 -7.48 -8.81
CA ASN A 91 -1.48 -8.39 -8.36
C ASN A 91 -2.83 -7.67 -8.14
N ALA A 92 -2.79 -6.41 -7.68
CA ALA A 92 -3.99 -5.57 -7.56
C ALA A 92 -4.61 -5.23 -8.94
N GLN A 93 -3.78 -5.03 -9.97
CA GLN A 93 -4.28 -4.84 -11.35
C GLN A 93 -4.89 -6.11 -11.93
N ASP A 94 -4.27 -7.26 -11.68
CA ASP A 94 -4.74 -8.57 -12.14
C ASP A 94 -6.08 -8.94 -11.50
N LEU A 95 -6.29 -8.56 -10.23
CA LEU A 95 -7.59 -8.63 -9.54
C LEU A 95 -8.61 -7.61 -10.05
N GLY A 96 -8.18 -6.62 -10.83
CA GLY A 96 -9.04 -5.57 -11.34
C GLY A 96 -9.55 -4.60 -10.28
N LEU A 97 -8.78 -4.36 -9.21
CA LEU A 97 -9.18 -3.45 -8.11
C LEU A 97 -9.35 -1.99 -8.58
N GLN A 98 -8.81 -1.63 -9.74
CA GLN A 98 -9.01 -0.33 -10.38
C GLN A 98 -10.40 -0.15 -11.00
N ASN A 99 -11.18 -1.22 -11.15
CA ASN A 99 -12.45 -1.22 -11.89
C ASN A 99 -13.62 -1.51 -10.94
N ASP A 100 -14.57 -0.58 -10.81
CA ASP A 100 -15.72 -0.76 -9.91
C ASP A 100 -16.59 -1.98 -10.25
N SER A 101 -16.57 -2.43 -11.51
CA SER A 101 -17.31 -3.61 -11.95
C SER A 101 -16.86 -4.90 -11.26
N THR A 102 -15.62 -4.98 -10.76
CA THR A 102 -15.11 -6.17 -10.05
C THR A 102 -15.66 -6.30 -8.63
N TYR A 103 -16.33 -5.26 -8.13
CA TYR A 103 -16.97 -5.28 -6.81
C TYR A 103 -18.42 -5.76 -6.86
N TYR A 104 -19.01 -5.90 -8.06
CA TYR A 104 -20.39 -6.33 -8.18
C TYR A 104 -20.60 -7.74 -7.62
N GLY A 105 -21.60 -7.88 -6.74
CA GLY A 105 -21.93 -9.15 -6.09
C GLY A 105 -21.09 -9.51 -4.87
N LEU A 106 -20.10 -8.68 -4.50
CA LEU A 106 -19.37 -8.84 -3.24
C LEU A 106 -20.19 -8.33 -2.05
N SER A 107 -19.82 -8.79 -0.85
CA SER A 107 -20.33 -8.21 0.38
C SER A 107 -19.90 -6.74 0.51
N PRO A 108 -20.65 -5.89 1.26
CA PRO A 108 -20.22 -4.53 1.56
C PRO A 108 -18.83 -4.48 2.21
N GLU A 109 -18.53 -5.43 3.11
CA GLU A 109 -17.26 -5.53 3.82
C GLU A 109 -16.09 -5.84 2.88
N ASP A 110 -16.27 -6.80 1.96
CA ASP A 110 -15.25 -7.16 0.97
C ASP A 110 -15.01 -6.03 -0.04
N THR A 111 -16.09 -5.36 -0.45
CA THR A 111 -16.02 -4.19 -1.34
C THR A 111 -15.19 -3.08 -0.69
N LEU A 112 -15.52 -2.73 0.56
CA LEU A 112 -14.80 -1.72 1.31
C LEU A 112 -13.33 -2.09 1.50
N CYS A 113 -13.04 -3.35 1.84
CA CYS A 113 -11.68 -3.84 2.02
C CYS A 113 -10.86 -3.68 0.72
N ARG A 114 -11.40 -4.13 -0.41
CA ARG A 114 -10.73 -4.04 -1.73
C ARG A 114 -10.49 -2.61 -2.18
N GLN A 115 -11.49 -1.74 -2.03
CA GLN A 115 -11.34 -0.31 -2.33
C GLN A 115 -10.21 0.30 -1.49
N ARG A 116 -10.16 0.01 -0.18
CA ARG A 116 -9.12 0.54 0.70
C ARG A 116 -7.73 0.02 0.36
N VAL A 117 -7.61 -1.27 0.03
CA VAL A 117 -6.34 -1.85 -0.41
C VAL A 117 -5.83 -1.13 -1.67
N PHE A 118 -6.69 -0.94 -2.68
CA PHE A 118 -6.32 -0.19 -3.88
C PHE A 118 -5.80 1.21 -3.54
N TRP A 119 -6.56 1.96 -2.74
CA TRP A 119 -6.25 3.36 -2.46
C TRP A 119 -5.00 3.53 -1.57
N ILE A 120 -4.71 2.60 -0.65
CA ILE A 120 -3.43 2.58 0.08
C ILE A 120 -2.25 2.31 -0.85
N LEU A 121 -2.40 1.35 -1.78
CA LEU A 121 -1.37 1.08 -2.78
C LEU A 121 -1.14 2.29 -3.69
N PHE A 122 -2.22 2.96 -4.12
CA PHE A 122 -2.18 4.18 -4.93
C PHE A 122 -1.39 5.30 -4.26
N VAL A 123 -1.67 5.57 -2.98
CA VAL A 123 -0.95 6.57 -2.18
C VAL A 123 0.53 6.19 -2.08
N THR A 124 0.81 4.94 -1.70
CA THR A 124 2.19 4.48 -1.46
C THR A 124 3.03 4.53 -2.74
N GLU A 125 2.48 4.12 -3.88
CA GLU A 125 3.15 4.19 -5.18
C GLU A 125 3.57 5.62 -5.50
N ARG A 126 2.67 6.60 -5.32
CA ARG A 126 2.96 8.01 -5.61
C ARG A 126 3.96 8.62 -4.64
N SER A 127 3.93 8.22 -3.36
CA SER A 127 5.00 8.57 -2.42
C SER A 127 6.36 8.08 -2.91
N PHE A 128 6.43 6.83 -3.40
CA PHE A 128 7.67 6.28 -3.96
C PHE A 128 8.09 6.98 -5.25
N ALA A 129 7.13 7.34 -6.11
CA ALA A 129 7.40 8.05 -7.34
C ALA A 129 8.12 9.37 -7.06
N ILE A 130 7.59 10.17 -6.14
CA ILE A 130 8.13 11.48 -5.79
C ILE A 130 9.43 11.37 -4.99
N LEU A 131 9.47 10.53 -3.95
CA LEU A 131 10.61 10.46 -3.03
C LEU A 131 11.81 9.71 -3.61
N ARG A 132 11.59 8.80 -4.55
CA ARG A 132 12.61 7.84 -5.01
C ARG A 132 12.73 7.77 -6.53
N ASN A 133 12.16 8.73 -7.26
CA ASN A 133 12.19 8.79 -8.72
C ASN A 133 11.73 7.47 -9.36
N LYS A 134 10.58 6.97 -8.92
CA LYS A 134 9.98 5.72 -9.40
C LYS A 134 8.83 5.99 -10.38
N PRO A 135 8.59 5.09 -11.33
CA PRO A 135 7.42 5.18 -12.20
C PRO A 135 6.14 4.81 -11.43
N ILE A 136 5.00 5.29 -11.94
CA ILE A 136 3.67 4.87 -11.48
C ILE A 136 3.05 3.85 -12.44
N THR A 137 2.10 3.07 -11.93
CA THR A 137 1.44 1.95 -12.62
C THR A 137 -0.06 2.17 -12.67
N PHE A 138 -0.66 2.68 -11.59
CA PHE A 138 -2.09 2.93 -11.55
C PHE A 138 -2.47 4.21 -12.29
N LYS A 139 -3.11 4.01 -13.45
CA LYS A 139 -3.67 5.08 -14.30
C LYS A 139 -5.17 5.27 -14.15
N GLN A 140 -5.87 4.24 -13.70
CA GLN A 140 -7.30 4.25 -13.45
C GLN A 140 -7.53 4.02 -11.95
N THR A 141 -8.61 4.57 -11.43
CA THR A 141 -8.98 4.46 -10.02
C THR A 141 -10.45 4.02 -9.91
N PRO A 142 -10.78 3.16 -8.93
CA PRO A 142 -12.16 2.87 -8.61
C PRO A 142 -12.80 4.08 -7.93
N SER A 143 -14.10 3.98 -7.64
CA SER A 143 -14.77 4.93 -6.76
C SER A 143 -14.12 4.97 -5.37
N LEU A 144 -14.15 6.14 -4.72
CA LEU A 144 -13.75 6.26 -3.32
C LEU A 144 -14.70 5.43 -2.43
N PRO A 145 -14.19 4.82 -1.35
CA PRO A 145 -15.06 4.12 -0.40
C PRO A 145 -16.03 5.13 0.22
N SER A 146 -17.32 4.85 0.13
CA SER A 146 -18.41 5.67 0.70
C SER A 146 -18.92 5.16 2.05
N THR A 147 -18.37 4.05 2.51
CA THR A 147 -18.78 3.36 3.74
C THR A 147 -17.59 3.13 4.67
N ARG A 148 -17.92 2.71 5.89
CA ARG A 148 -16.97 2.39 6.96
C ARG A 148 -17.37 1.09 7.63
N HIS A 149 -16.41 0.37 8.20
CA HIS A 149 -16.68 -0.76 9.07
C HIS A 149 -17.42 -0.28 10.33
N SER A 150 -18.31 -1.11 10.87
CA SER A 150 -19.12 -0.75 12.04
C SER A 150 -18.28 -0.45 13.28
N TYR A 151 -17.12 -1.10 13.42
CA TYR A 151 -16.23 -0.98 14.57
C TYR A 151 -15.27 0.23 14.50
N GLU A 152 -15.12 0.89 13.35
CA GLU A 152 -14.10 1.92 13.19
C GLU A 152 -14.61 3.33 13.49
N SER A 153 -13.77 4.16 14.11
CA SER A 153 -14.09 5.56 14.37
C SER A 153 -14.32 6.31 13.05
N PRO A 154 -15.32 7.21 12.97
CA PRO A 154 -15.49 8.10 11.81
C PRO A 154 -14.22 8.83 11.39
N ASP A 155 -13.37 9.19 12.35
CA ASP A 155 -12.10 9.91 12.10
C ASP A 155 -11.11 9.08 11.29
N ILE A 156 -11.13 7.75 11.40
CA ILE A 156 -10.28 6.86 10.61
C ILE A 156 -10.67 6.95 9.14
N HIS A 157 -11.97 6.94 8.85
CA HIS A 157 -12.47 7.06 7.49
C HIS A 157 -12.21 8.46 6.91
N ALA A 158 -12.46 9.51 7.68
CA ALA A 158 -12.16 10.88 7.27
C ALA A 158 -10.66 11.05 6.97
N GLY A 159 -9.78 10.65 7.90
CA GLY A 159 -8.33 10.73 7.71
C GLY A 159 -7.84 9.91 6.51
N PHE A 160 -8.44 8.76 6.25
CA PHE A 160 -8.17 7.97 5.04
C PHE A 160 -8.50 8.73 3.76
N LEU A 161 -9.69 9.34 3.66
CA LEU A 161 -10.09 10.12 2.49
C LEU A 161 -9.20 11.34 2.28
N GLN A 162 -8.79 11.98 3.38
CA GLN A 162 -7.86 13.12 3.36
C GLN A 162 -6.46 12.71 2.87
N LEU A 163 -5.96 11.56 3.32
CA LEU A 163 -4.71 11.01 2.81
C LEU A 163 -4.81 10.76 1.30
N VAL A 164 -5.87 10.10 0.84
CA VAL A 164 -6.06 9.83 -0.60
C VAL A 164 -6.16 11.13 -1.40
N SER A 165 -6.95 12.10 -0.95
CA SER A 165 -7.15 13.37 -1.67
C SER A 165 -5.86 14.17 -1.81
N SER A 166 -4.93 14.08 -0.86
CA SER A 166 -3.62 14.73 -0.97
C SER A 166 -2.71 14.14 -2.05
N TYR A 167 -2.92 12.87 -2.42
CA TYR A 167 -2.13 12.17 -3.44
C TYR A 167 -2.80 12.09 -4.82
N THR A 168 -4.13 12.22 -4.89
CA THR A 168 -4.87 12.19 -6.17
C THR A 168 -4.35 13.17 -7.23
N PRO A 169 -3.97 14.42 -6.88
CA PRO A 169 -3.43 15.37 -7.86
C PRO A 169 -2.06 14.99 -8.44
N LEU A 170 -1.37 14.03 -7.84
CA LEU A 170 -0.04 13.57 -8.26
C LEU A 170 -0.20 12.54 -9.40
N ASP A 171 -0.71 12.99 -10.53
CA ASP A 171 -0.99 12.15 -11.70
C ASP A 171 0.26 11.80 -12.53
N GLU A 172 0.06 11.06 -13.63
CA GLU A 172 1.15 10.67 -14.53
C GLU A 172 1.91 11.85 -15.09
N SER A 173 1.21 12.94 -15.44
CA SER A 173 1.85 14.14 -16.00
C SER A 173 2.71 14.84 -14.96
N PHE A 174 2.21 14.97 -13.72
CA PHE A 174 2.95 15.53 -12.61
C PHE A 174 4.21 14.71 -12.32
N VAL A 175 4.05 13.38 -12.16
CA VAL A 175 5.17 12.49 -11.83
C VAL A 175 6.22 12.49 -12.93
N THR A 176 5.81 12.51 -14.20
CA THR A 176 6.75 12.59 -15.35
C THR A 176 7.53 13.90 -15.30
N ALA A 177 6.85 15.04 -15.13
CA ALA A 177 7.51 16.33 -14.99
C ALA A 177 8.47 16.38 -13.80
N TRP A 178 8.08 15.78 -12.67
CA TRP A 178 8.88 15.73 -11.45
C TRP A 178 10.15 14.89 -11.62
N ASN A 179 10.02 13.72 -12.24
CA ASN A 179 11.08 12.73 -12.38
C ASN A 179 12.06 13.06 -13.51
N GLU A 180 11.55 13.57 -14.64
CA GLU A 180 12.33 13.82 -15.86
C GLU A 180 12.73 15.29 -16.01
N GLY A 181 12.23 16.17 -15.13
CA GLY A 181 12.51 17.62 -15.13
C GLY A 181 11.72 18.41 -16.18
N SER A 182 10.93 17.74 -17.04
CA SER A 182 10.04 18.39 -18.00
C SER A 182 8.94 17.44 -18.48
N ASP A 183 7.70 17.91 -18.54
CA ASP A 183 6.60 17.32 -19.31
C ASP A 183 5.90 18.47 -20.06
N PRO A 184 5.68 18.39 -21.39
CA PRO A 184 5.03 19.46 -22.16
C PRO A 184 3.64 19.86 -21.65
N ARG A 185 2.98 18.99 -20.88
CA ARG A 185 1.65 19.21 -20.29
C ARG A 185 1.72 19.94 -18.94
N VAL A 186 2.91 20.05 -18.34
CA VAL A 186 3.12 20.62 -17.00
C VAL A 186 3.88 21.93 -17.11
N SER A 187 3.41 22.95 -16.39
CA SER A 187 4.02 24.27 -16.34
C SER A 187 4.19 24.75 -14.90
N ALA A 188 4.89 25.87 -14.69
CA ALA A 188 4.96 26.51 -13.37
C ALA A 188 3.56 26.79 -12.77
N ALA A 189 2.58 27.13 -13.61
CA ALA A 189 1.21 27.34 -13.18
C ALA A 189 0.56 26.06 -12.62
N THR A 190 0.91 24.89 -13.17
CA THR A 190 0.45 23.58 -12.67
C THR A 190 0.94 23.34 -11.24
N PHE A 191 2.22 23.62 -10.96
CA PHE A 191 2.78 23.48 -9.61
C PHE A 191 2.16 24.48 -8.62
N VAL A 192 1.92 25.73 -9.03
CA VAL A 192 1.25 26.73 -8.18
C VAL A 192 -0.19 26.35 -7.88
N ALA A 193 -0.94 25.86 -8.89
CA ALA A 193 -2.30 25.38 -8.69
C ALA A 193 -2.35 24.19 -7.72
N LEU A 194 -1.42 23.24 -7.87
CA LEU A 194 -1.27 22.12 -6.95
C LEU A 194 -0.93 22.57 -5.53
N GLN A 195 0.01 23.50 -5.37
CA GLN A 195 0.37 24.05 -4.07
C GLN A 195 -0.83 24.72 -3.39
N ASN A 196 -1.61 25.49 -4.13
CA ASN A 196 -2.82 26.13 -3.60
C ASN A 196 -3.88 25.09 -3.20
N LEU A 197 -4.05 24.03 -3.99
CA LEU A 197 -4.97 22.94 -3.68
C LEU A 197 -4.56 22.21 -2.39
N LEU A 198 -3.28 21.87 -2.25
CA LEU A 198 -2.74 21.16 -1.09
C LEU A 198 -2.62 22.03 0.17
N ALA A 199 -2.64 23.36 0.02
CA ALA A 199 -2.66 24.30 1.13
C ALA A 199 -4.05 24.45 1.77
N LEU A 200 -5.10 23.97 1.11
CA LEU A 200 -6.43 23.94 1.69
C LEU A 200 -6.48 22.94 2.85
N PRO A 201 -7.25 23.24 3.92
CA PRO A 201 -7.47 22.26 4.97
C PRO A 201 -8.11 21.00 4.36
N PRO A 202 -7.70 19.81 4.83
CA PRO A 202 -8.23 18.57 4.31
C PRO A 202 -9.74 18.50 4.60
N ILE A 203 -10.53 18.16 3.55
CA ILE A 203 -12.00 18.11 3.57
C ILE A 203 -12.49 17.01 4.53
#